data_AF-A0A383AJE4-F1
#
_entry.id   AF-A0A383AJE4-F1
#
_cell.length_a   1.000
_cell.length_b   1.000
_cell.length_c   1.000
_cell.angle_alpha   90.00
_cell.angle_beta   90.00
_cell.angle_gamma   90.00
#
_symmetry.space_group_name_H-M   'P 1'
#
loop_
_entity.id
_entity.type
_entity.pdbx_description
1 polymer ?
#
loop_
_entity_poly.entity_id
_entity_poly.type
_entity_poly.pdbx_seq_one_letter_code
_entity_poly.pdbx_strand_id
1 'polypeptide(L)' 'MSNDRYFVTGAMGCIGAWVVRTLVQGEIPVTVFDLSDNRHRLELVMPAETLDKV' A
#
# COMPACT_ATOMS: atom_id res chain seq x y z
N MET A 1 -2.34 7.86 -20.39
CA MET A 1 -2.24 7.58 -18.94
C MET A 1 -0.87 6.97 -18.73
N SER A 2 -0.08 7.45 -17.76
CA SER A 2 1.26 6.92 -17.50
C SER A 2 1.18 5.49 -16.95
N ASN A 3 2.16 4.66 -17.28
CA ASN A 3 2.28 3.28 -16.79
C ASN A 3 3.15 3.25 -15.52
N ASP A 4 2.99 4.26 -14.68
CA ASP A 4 3.84 4.48 -13.52
C ASP A 4 3.60 3.39 -12.48
N ARG A 5 4.69 2.95 -11.84
CA ARG A 5 4.68 1.91 -10.81
C ARG A 5 5.51 2.39 -9.65
N TYR A 6 4.99 2.23 -8.44
CA TYR A 6 5.64 2.74 -7.24
C TYR A 6 6.14 1.61 -6.37
N PHE A 7 7.37 1.74 -5.89
CA PHE A 7 7.94 0.87 -4.88
C PHE A 7 7.97 1.63 -3.54
N VAL A 8 7.25 1.13 -2.54
CA VAL A 8 7.11 1.80 -1.24
C VAL A 8 7.82 0.99 -0.17
N THR A 9 8.77 1.64 0.50
CA THR A 9 9.38 1.11 1.72
C THR A 9 8.70 1.71 2.96
N GLY A 10 8.64 0.97 4.06
CA GLY A 10 7.99 1.47 5.29
C GLY A 10 6.46 1.47 5.21
N ALA A 11 5.86 0.60 4.40
CA ALA A 11 4.42 0.49 4.16
C ALA A 11 3.61 0.13 5.42
N MET A 12 4.21 -0.51 6.43
CA MET A 12 3.57 -0.84 7.70
C MET A 12 3.56 0.34 8.69
N GLY A 13 4.30 1.40 8.37
CA GLY A 13 4.28 2.66 9.10
C GLY A 13 2.97 3.42 8.92
N CYS A 14 2.75 4.45 9.75
CA CYS A 14 1.56 5.30 9.66
C CYS A 14 1.43 5.94 8.27
N ILE A 15 2.47 6.63 7.80
CA ILE A 15 2.45 7.34 6.52
C ILE A 15 2.46 6.35 5.35
N GLY A 16 3.29 5.30 5.42
CA GLY A 16 3.37 4.29 4.36
C GLY A 16 2.02 3.64 4.06
N ALA A 17 1.24 3.32 5.09
CA ALA A 17 -0.08 2.72 4.91
C ALA A 17 -1.04 3.65 4.15
N TRP A 18 -1.02 4.95 4.42
CA TRP A 18 -1.83 5.94 3.71
C TRP A 18 -1.35 6.20 2.27
N VAL A 19 -0.03 6.15 2.03
CA VAL A 19 0.53 6.25 0.68
C VAL A 19 0.07 5.07 -0.18
N VAL A 20 0.21 3.84 0.32
CA VAL A 20 -0.25 2.62 -0.38
C VAL A 20 -1.74 2.70 -0.68
N ARG A 21 -2.57 3.07 0.31
CA ARG A 21 -4.00 3.26 0.11
C ARG A 21 -4.32 4.24 -1.02
N THR A 22 -3.63 5.37 -1.06
CA THR A 22 -3.87 6.40 -2.07
C THR A 22 -3.53 5.88 -3.47
N LEU A 23 -2.41 5.17 -3.61
CA LEU A 23 -1.99 4.57 -4.88
C LEU A 23 -2.98 3.51 -5.38
N VAL A 24 -3.40 2.60 -4.50
CA VAL A 24 -4.34 1.54 -4.87
C VAL A 24 -5.72 2.10 -5.21
N GLN A 25 -6.21 3.12 -4.48
CA GLN A 25 -7.46 3.81 -4.83
C GLN A 25 -7.40 4.53 -6.17
N GLY A 26 -6.21 5.00 -6.57
CA GLY A 26 -5.98 5.57 -7.90
C GLY A 26 -5.76 4.54 -9.00
N GLU A 27 -5.93 3.24 -8.71
CA GLU A 27 -5.62 2.13 -9.62
C GLU A 27 -4.18 2.13 -10.14
N ILE A 28 -3.25 2.67 -9.34
CA ILE A 28 -1.83 2.77 -9.68
C ILE A 28 -1.11 1.54 -9.10
N PRO A 29 -0.38 0.75 -9.91
CA PRO A 29 0.38 -0.38 -9.41
C PRO A 29 1.42 0.02 -8.36
N VAL A 30 1.40 -0.69 -7.22
CA VAL A 30 2.33 -0.48 -6.11
C VAL A 30 2.87 -1.81 -5.62
N THR A 31 4.15 -1.84 -5.26
CA THR A 31 4.80 -2.97 -4.57
C THR A 31 5.37 -2.47 -3.25
N VAL A 32 5.13 -3.21 -2.17
CA VAL A 32 5.56 -2.82 -0.82
C VAL A 32 6.70 -3.68 -0.31
N PHE A 33 7.59 -3.06 0.47
CA PHE A 33 8.64 -3.75 1.22
C PHE A 33 8.80 -3.12 2.60
N ASP A 34 8.88 -3.93 3.65
CA ASP A 34 8.99 -3.45 5.02
C ASP A 34 9.79 -4.45 5.86
N LEU A 35 10.39 -3.97 6.94
CA LEU A 35 11.02 -4.83 7.95
C LEU A 35 9.98 -5.50 8.84
N SER A 36 8.83 -4.85 9.03
CA SER A 36 7.72 -5.35 9.82
C SER A 36 6.78 -6.19 8.96
N ASP A 37 6.30 -7.31 9.51
CA ASP A 37 5.20 -8.11 8.96
C ASP A 37 3.82 -7.70 9.53
N ASN A 38 3.80 -6.80 10.51
CA ASN A 38 2.56 -6.31 11.11
C ASN A 38 1.78 -5.40 10.15
N ARG A 39 0.75 -5.97 9.52
CA ARG A 39 -0.11 -5.31 8.54
C ARG A 39 -1.29 -4.53 9.14
N HIS A 40 -1.41 -4.47 10.47
CA HIS A 40 -2.58 -3.91 11.14
C HIS A 40 -2.99 -2.51 10.63
N ARG A 41 -2.04 -1.62 10.36
CA ARG A 41 -2.36 -0.27 9.83
C ARG A 41 -2.89 -0.29 8.40
N LEU A 42 -2.38 -1.18 7.56
CA LEU A 42 -2.90 -1.36 6.20
C LEU A 42 -4.32 -1.92 6.25
N GLU A 43 -4.57 -2.89 7.13
CA GLU A 43 -5.89 -3.50 7.37
C GLU A 43 -6.92 -2.53 7.96
N LEU A 44 -6.47 -1.54 8.74
CA LEU A 44 -7.35 -0.49 9.28
C LEU A 44 -7.86 0.47 8.21
N VAL A 45 -7.06 0.76 7.17
CA VAL A 45 -7.34 1.85 6.22
C VAL A 45 -7.77 1.34 4.84
N MET A 46 -7.66 0.05 4.58
CA MET A 46 -8.08 -0.61 3.34
C MET A 46 -8.87 -1.89 3.62
N PRO A 47 -9.91 -2.18 2.83
CA PRO A 47 -10.62 -3.45 2.95
C PRO A 47 -9.77 -4.61 2.40
N ALA A 48 -10.05 -5.83 2.84
CA ALA A 48 -9.23 -7.01 2.56
C ALA A 48 -9.03 -7.25 1.05
N GLU A 49 -10.06 -7.03 0.23
CA GLU A 49 -10.03 -7.23 -1.22
C GLU A 49 -9.08 -6.24 -1.93
N THR A 50 -8.76 -5.13 -1.27
CA THR A 50 -7.82 -4.13 -1.77
C THR A 50 -6.38 -4.49 -1.40
N LEU A 51 -6.18 -5.17 -0.27
CA LEU A 51 -4.87 -5.61 0.18
C LEU A 51 -4.27 -6.70 -0.72
N ASP A 52 -5.10 -7.51 -1.36
CA ASP A 52 -4.66 -8.57 -2.28
C ASP A 52 -4.06 -8.01 -3.59
N LYS A 53 -4.21 -6.70 -3.83
CA LYS A 53 -3.70 -6.01 -5.03
C LYS A 53 -2.29 -5.42 -4.85
N VAL A 54 -1.69 -5.56 -3.68
CA VAL A 54 -0.44 -4.91 -3.25
C VAL A 54 0.70 -5.92 -3.11
#